data_AF-A0AAV9QWN8-F1
#
_entry.id   AF-A0AAV9QWN8-F1
#
_cell.length_a   1.000
_cell.length_b   1.000
_cell.length_c   1.000
_cell.angle_alpha   90.00
_cell.angle_beta   90.00
_cell.angle_gamma   90.00
#
_symmetry.space_group_name_H-M   'P 1'
#
loop_
_entity.id
_entity.type
_entity.pdbx_description
1 polymer ?
#
loop_
_entity_poly.entity_id
_entity_poly.type
_entity_poly.pdbx_seq_one_letter_code
_entity_poly.pdbx_strand_id
1 'polypeptide(L)'
;MGMYLHLLLLQCYFVSNFVCNAVAFVEEPIGGRSDGYCGRILRAQTQGTRREGHHEFRLRVEGDPESYLPGSTYRVGLLASSPTYFRGFTLIALKEGREGTTEDDYAGQFQIINDDDTQFMTNCPPAVTESTPRRRTRIQVFWTAPPSGTGCIILK
;
A
#
# COMPACT_ATOMS: atom_id res chain seq x y z
N MET A 1 9.89 -67.69 -14.68
CA MET A 1 10.59 -66.47 -15.15
C MET A 1 9.74 -65.20 -15.14
N GLY A 2 8.42 -65.23 -14.93
CA GLY A 2 7.56 -64.02 -14.95
C GLY A 2 7.28 -63.35 -13.59
N MET A 3 7.28 -64.10 -12.48
CA MET A 3 6.96 -63.55 -11.15
C MET A 3 8.06 -62.67 -10.55
N TYR A 4 9.32 -62.95 -10.86
CA TYR A 4 10.47 -62.19 -10.33
C TYR A 4 10.58 -60.80 -10.97
N LEU A 5 10.27 -60.71 -12.27
CA LEU A 5 10.24 -59.44 -13.01
C LEU A 5 9.10 -58.54 -12.52
N HIS A 6 7.96 -59.15 -12.15
CA HIS A 6 6.81 -58.43 -11.63
C HIS A 6 7.04 -57.88 -10.21
N LEU A 7 7.79 -58.61 -9.38
CA LEU A 7 8.20 -58.18 -8.04
C LEU A 7 9.19 -57.00 -8.10
N LEU A 8 10.15 -57.05 -9.02
CA LEU A 8 11.10 -55.97 -9.27
C LEU A 8 10.42 -54.69 -9.77
N LEU A 9 9.45 -54.81 -10.68
CA LEU A 9 8.65 -53.67 -11.17
C LEU A 9 7.80 -53.04 -10.07
N LEU A 10 7.21 -53.84 -9.17
CA LEU A 10 6.46 -53.33 -8.01
C LEU A 10 7.37 -52.62 -7.00
N GLN A 11 8.56 -53.15 -6.74
CA GLN A 11 9.55 -52.51 -5.87
C GLN A 11 10.03 -51.18 -6.45
N CYS A 12 10.29 -51.09 -7.76
CA CYS A 12 10.64 -49.80 -8.40
C CYS A 12 9.50 -48.78 -8.33
N TYR A 13 8.24 -49.20 -8.50
CA TYR A 13 7.07 -48.32 -8.36
C TYR A 13 6.91 -47.78 -6.93
N PHE A 14 7.17 -48.61 -5.91
CA PHE A 14 7.06 -48.20 -4.51
C PHE A 14 8.16 -47.21 -4.12
N VAL A 15 9.40 -47.44 -4.57
CA VAL A 15 10.53 -46.54 -4.29
C VAL A 15 10.38 -45.20 -5.04
N SER A 16 9.81 -45.19 -6.26
CA SER A 16 9.54 -43.95 -7.00
C SER A 16 8.45 -43.07 -6.36
N ASN A 17 7.43 -43.67 -5.73
CA ASN A 17 6.36 -42.93 -5.05
C ASN A 17 6.79 -42.41 -3.66
N PHE A 18 7.73 -43.08 -3.00
CA PHE A 18 8.23 -42.65 -1.69
C PHE A 18 9.18 -41.45 -1.81
N VAL A 19 9.97 -41.35 -2.89
CA VAL A 19 10.88 -40.22 -3.13
C VAL A 19 10.13 -38.97 -3.61
N CYS A 20 9.01 -39.12 -4.33
CA CYS A 20 8.23 -37.96 -4.81
C CYS A 20 7.38 -37.28 -3.72
N ASN A 21 7.11 -37.93 -2.58
CA ASN A 21 6.31 -37.35 -1.50
C ASN A 21 7.14 -36.69 -0.38
N ALA A 22 8.47 -36.76 -0.43
CA ALA A 22 9.34 -36.21 0.62
C ALA A 22 9.87 -34.79 0.33
N VAL A 23 9.47 -34.16 -0.77
CA VAL A 23 9.94 -32.81 -1.15
C VAL A 23 8.78 -31.89 -1.52
N ALA A 24 7.84 -31.69 -0.60
CA ALA A 24 6.80 -30.66 -0.76
C ALA A 24 6.36 -30.02 0.57
N PHE A 25 7.13 -30.19 1.64
CA PHE A 25 7.16 -29.20 2.71
C PHE A 25 8.39 -28.34 2.46
N VAL A 26 8.28 -27.45 1.47
CA VAL A 26 8.97 -26.17 1.60
C VAL A 26 8.28 -25.55 2.81
N GLU A 27 8.90 -25.75 3.96
CA GLU A 27 8.72 -24.90 5.12
C GLU A 27 8.86 -23.48 4.57
N GLU A 28 7.73 -22.80 4.37
CA GLU A 28 7.73 -21.38 4.11
C GLU A 28 8.65 -20.82 5.19
N PRO A 29 9.75 -20.14 4.81
CA PRO A 29 10.56 -19.55 5.83
C PRO A 29 9.61 -18.62 6.58
N ILE A 30 9.39 -18.91 7.86
CA ILE A 30 8.95 -17.93 8.86
C ILE A 30 10.11 -16.93 9.08
N GLY A 31 10.85 -16.60 8.01
CA GLY A 31 11.46 -15.31 7.83
C GLY A 31 10.34 -14.48 7.27
N GLY A 32 9.58 -13.83 8.16
CA GLY A 32 8.78 -12.69 7.76
C GLY A 32 9.66 -11.86 6.84
N ARG A 33 9.29 -11.79 5.56
CA ARG A 33 9.76 -10.68 4.73
C ARG A 33 9.51 -9.49 5.63
N SER A 34 10.56 -8.79 6.03
CA SER A 34 10.35 -7.46 6.54
C SER A 34 9.65 -6.76 5.39
N ASP A 35 8.32 -6.75 5.43
CA ASP A 35 7.54 -5.76 4.69
C ASP A 35 8.22 -4.48 5.15
N GLY A 36 9.01 -3.89 4.25
CA GLY A 36 9.81 -2.72 4.57
C GLY A 36 8.93 -1.64 5.18
N TYR A 37 9.51 -0.54 5.64
CA TYR A 37 8.71 0.55 6.16
C TYR A 37 7.59 0.91 5.17
N CYS A 38 6.34 0.86 5.62
CA CYS A 38 5.15 1.03 4.78
C CYS A 38 5.06 0.11 3.53
N GLY A 39 5.60 -1.11 3.58
CA GLY A 39 5.75 -2.02 2.44
C GLY A 39 4.43 -2.37 1.72
N ARG A 40 3.31 -2.39 2.45
CA ARG A 40 1.97 -2.56 1.86
C ARG A 40 1.61 -1.44 0.87
N ILE A 41 2.02 -0.20 1.17
CA ILE A 41 1.78 0.95 0.30
C ILE A 41 2.63 0.81 -0.96
N LEU A 42 3.92 0.47 -0.84
CA LEU A 42 4.80 0.24 -1.99
C LEU A 42 4.28 -0.86 -2.91
N ARG A 43 3.77 -1.94 -2.32
CA ARG A 43 3.14 -3.03 -3.07
C ARG A 43 1.86 -2.55 -3.78
N ALA A 44 1.03 -1.74 -3.13
CA ALA A 44 -0.16 -1.16 -3.75
C ALA A 44 0.19 -0.17 -4.88
N GLN A 45 1.29 0.58 -4.75
CA GLN A 45 1.77 1.49 -5.81
C GLN A 45 2.27 0.72 -7.04
N THR A 46 2.96 -0.40 -6.84
CA THR A 46 3.52 -1.24 -7.93
C THR A 46 2.51 -2.19 -8.56
N GLN A 47 1.56 -2.72 -7.78
CA GLN A 47 0.51 -3.63 -8.24
C GLN A 47 -0.78 -2.92 -8.64
N GLY A 48 -0.97 -1.68 -8.20
CA GLY A 48 -2.08 -0.85 -8.62
C GLY A 48 -2.02 -0.66 -10.12
N THR A 49 -3.13 -0.90 -10.83
CA THR A 49 -3.21 -0.47 -12.22
C THR A 49 -3.17 1.06 -12.21
N ARG A 50 -1.98 1.65 -12.40
CA ARG A 50 -1.84 3.08 -12.74
C ARG A 50 -2.64 3.31 -14.01
N ARG A 51 -3.88 3.71 -13.82
CA ARG A 51 -4.80 4.02 -14.90
C ARG A 51 -4.74 5.52 -15.08
N GLU A 52 -3.82 5.95 -15.93
CA GLU A 52 -3.80 7.32 -16.42
C GLU A 52 -5.14 7.59 -17.11
N GLY A 53 -6.02 8.36 -16.46
CA GLY A 53 -7.34 8.70 -17.03
C GLY A 53 -8.55 8.67 -16.09
N HIS A 54 -8.42 8.23 -14.83
CA HIS A 54 -9.51 8.35 -13.85
C HIS A 54 -9.66 9.78 -13.32
N HIS A 55 -10.14 10.70 -14.17
CA HIS A 55 -10.42 12.09 -13.80
C HIS A 55 -11.60 12.24 -12.83
N GLU A 56 -12.34 11.16 -12.56
CA GLU A 56 -13.43 11.21 -11.60
C GLU A 56 -12.93 11.38 -10.17
N PHE A 57 -11.72 10.89 -9.84
CA PHE A 57 -11.09 11.03 -8.54
C PHE A 57 -10.06 12.15 -8.58
N ARG A 58 -10.17 13.11 -7.65
CA ARG A 58 -9.31 14.29 -7.62
C ARG A 58 -8.80 14.52 -6.21
N LEU A 59 -7.49 14.53 -6.06
CA LEU A 59 -6.81 15.02 -4.87
C LEU A 59 -6.56 16.52 -5.05
N ARG A 60 -7.01 17.34 -4.10
CA ARG A 60 -6.86 18.80 -4.14
C ARG A 60 -6.48 19.38 -2.80
N VAL A 61 -5.78 20.49 -2.84
CA VAL A 61 -5.51 21.34 -1.68
C VAL A 61 -6.46 22.53 -1.76
N GLU A 62 -7.18 22.82 -0.68
CA GLU A 62 -8.10 23.95 -0.62
C GLU A 62 -7.36 25.27 -0.89
N GLY A 63 -7.91 26.11 -1.76
CA GLY A 63 -7.30 27.35 -2.21
C GLY A 63 -6.34 27.22 -3.40
N ASP A 64 -6.09 25.98 -3.88
CA ASP A 64 -5.21 25.69 -5.03
C ASP A 64 -3.87 26.48 -5.00
N PRO A 65 -3.09 26.38 -3.90
CA PRO A 65 -1.85 27.15 -3.74
C PRO A 65 -0.77 26.74 -4.74
N GLU A 66 -0.02 27.70 -5.29
CA GLU A 66 1.12 27.43 -6.17
C GLU A 66 2.32 26.83 -5.42
N SER A 67 2.50 27.20 -4.14
CA SER A 67 3.58 26.72 -3.27
C SER A 67 3.13 26.61 -1.83
N TYR A 68 3.75 25.72 -1.05
CA TYR A 68 3.51 25.65 0.38
C TYR A 68 4.41 26.62 1.16
N LEU A 69 3.90 27.12 2.28
CA LEU A 69 4.64 27.89 3.27
C LEU A 69 5.01 26.94 4.43
N PRO A 70 6.30 26.88 4.85
CA PRO A 70 6.74 26.02 5.94
C PRO A 70 5.90 26.21 7.22
N GLY A 71 5.48 25.10 7.83
CA GLY A 71 4.65 25.11 9.05
C GLY A 71 3.20 25.53 8.86
N SER A 72 2.78 25.95 7.66
CA SER A 72 1.38 26.26 7.38
C SER A 72 0.54 25.00 7.21
N THR A 73 -0.70 25.05 7.69
CA THR A 73 -1.65 23.93 7.62
C THR A 73 -2.61 24.12 6.46
N TYR A 74 -2.68 23.12 5.60
CA TYR A 74 -3.52 23.09 4.41
C TYR A 74 -4.62 22.05 4.56
N ARG A 75 -5.81 22.32 4.02
CA ARG A 75 -6.85 21.31 3.92
C ARG A 75 -6.69 20.53 2.61
N VAL A 76 -6.46 19.23 2.72
CA VAL A 76 -6.35 18.32 1.58
C VAL A 76 -7.65 17.54 1.48
N GLY A 77 -8.22 17.46 0.27
CA GLY A 77 -9.45 16.74 0.00
C GLY A 77 -9.28 15.74 -1.14
N LEU A 78 -9.75 14.52 -0.95
CA LEU A 78 -9.94 13.53 -2.01
C LEU A 78 -11.43 13.52 -2.38
N LEU A 79 -11.73 13.78 -3.65
CA LEU A 79 -13.09 13.91 -4.16
C LEU A 79 -13.35 12.89 -5.27
N ALA A 80 -14.58 12.39 -5.33
CA ALA A 80 -15.13 11.62 -6.45
C ALA A 80 -16.24 12.40 -7.13
N SER A 81 -16.24 12.42 -8.45
CA SER A 81 -17.23 13.12 -9.27
C SER A 81 -18.47 12.24 -9.46
N SER A 82 -19.65 12.75 -9.12
CA SER A 82 -20.92 12.00 -9.29
C SER A 82 -21.05 11.43 -10.71
N PRO A 83 -21.46 10.16 -10.89
CA PRO A 83 -22.03 9.25 -9.89
C PRO A 83 -21.01 8.34 -9.16
N THR A 84 -19.71 8.59 -9.27
CA THR A 84 -18.67 7.71 -8.74
C THR A 84 -18.47 7.89 -7.24
N TYR A 85 -17.90 6.85 -6.60
CA TYR A 85 -17.56 6.85 -5.19
C TYR A 85 -16.34 5.94 -4.96
N PHE A 86 -15.62 6.15 -3.86
CA PHE A 86 -14.60 5.24 -3.36
C PHE A 86 -15.03 4.62 -2.02
N ARG A 87 -14.45 3.48 -1.67
CA ARG A 87 -14.69 2.79 -0.38
C ARG A 87 -13.47 2.74 0.52
N GLY A 88 -12.29 2.76 -0.09
CA GLY A 88 -11.02 2.82 0.61
C GLY A 88 -10.06 3.71 -0.15
N PHE A 89 -9.08 4.23 0.57
CA PHE A 89 -8.06 5.12 0.04
C PHE A 89 -6.80 5.03 0.92
N THR A 90 -5.70 5.51 0.38
CA THR A 90 -4.48 5.75 1.14
C THR A 90 -3.92 7.06 0.67
N LEU A 91 -3.67 7.97 1.60
CA LEU A 91 -3.12 9.29 1.34
C LEU A 91 -1.75 9.39 2.01
N ILE A 92 -0.74 9.79 1.24
CA ILE A 92 0.65 9.96 1.69
C ILE A 92 1.22 11.29 1.19
N ALA A 93 2.25 11.77 1.89
CA ALA A 93 3.02 12.96 1.51
C ALA A 93 4.50 12.59 1.46
N LEU A 94 5.08 12.59 0.26
CA LEU A 94 6.46 12.15 0.02
C LEU A 94 7.33 13.31 -0.48
N LYS A 95 8.60 13.32 -0.11
CA LYS A 95 9.60 14.15 -0.77
C LYS A 95 9.69 13.76 -2.25
N GLU A 96 9.91 14.74 -3.11
CA GLU A 96 10.04 14.49 -4.55
C GLU A 96 11.16 13.46 -4.85
N GLY A 97 10.87 12.54 -5.76
CA GLY A 97 11.77 11.45 -6.13
C GLY A 97 11.87 10.31 -5.13
N ARG A 98 11.10 10.32 -4.03
CA ARG A 98 11.05 9.23 -3.05
C ARG A 98 9.84 8.32 -3.25
N GLU A 99 9.98 7.07 -2.80
CA GLU A 99 8.94 6.04 -2.91
C GLU A 99 8.24 5.74 -1.57
N GLY A 100 8.81 6.17 -0.43
CA GLY A 100 8.27 5.87 0.90
C GLY A 100 8.81 4.55 1.47
N THR A 101 10.08 4.22 1.17
CA THR A 101 10.74 3.01 1.68
C THR A 101 11.33 3.21 3.07
N THR A 102 11.45 4.46 3.50
CA THR A 102 11.95 4.88 4.81
C THR A 102 11.05 5.96 5.41
N GLU A 103 11.10 6.17 6.72
CA GLU A 103 10.35 7.23 7.40
C GLU A 103 10.73 8.63 6.88
N ASP A 104 12.02 8.86 6.62
CA ASP A 104 12.55 10.12 6.12
C ASP A 104 12.07 10.50 4.70
N ASP A 105 11.48 9.56 3.97
CA ASP A 105 10.88 9.85 2.67
C ASP A 105 9.56 10.62 2.80
N TYR A 106 8.88 10.48 3.94
CA TYR A 106 7.63 11.17 4.23
C TYR A 106 7.90 12.58 4.74
N ALA A 107 6.99 13.51 4.44
CA ALA A 107 7.18 14.91 4.80
C ALA A 107 5.88 15.65 5.11
N GLY A 108 5.98 16.54 6.09
CA GLY A 108 4.84 17.21 6.69
C GLY A 108 4.07 16.28 7.62
N GLN A 109 3.02 16.81 8.23
CA GLN A 109 2.23 16.10 9.23
C GLN A 109 0.75 16.15 8.91
N PHE A 110 0.13 14.99 8.71
CA PHE A 110 -1.32 14.90 8.60
C PHE A 110 -1.99 15.07 9.96
N GLN A 111 -3.21 15.61 9.95
CA GLN A 111 -4.11 15.64 11.10
C GLN A 111 -5.52 15.25 10.63
N ILE A 112 -6.16 14.38 11.40
CA ILE A 112 -7.50 13.87 11.10
C ILE A 112 -8.54 14.95 11.39
N ILE A 113 -9.45 15.17 10.44
CA ILE A 113 -10.58 16.09 10.59
C ILE A 113 -11.83 15.34 11.06
N ASN A 114 -12.08 14.16 10.48
CA ASN A 114 -13.21 13.30 10.83
C ASN A 114 -12.71 11.87 11.06
N ASP A 115 -12.75 11.42 12.30
CA ASP A 115 -12.35 10.09 12.74
C ASP A 115 -13.37 9.00 12.35
N ASP A 116 -14.63 9.37 12.16
CA ASP A 116 -15.66 8.48 11.60
C ASP A 116 -15.35 8.06 10.15
N ASP A 117 -14.54 8.84 9.43
CA ASP A 117 -14.20 8.61 8.02
C ASP A 117 -12.75 8.20 7.77
N THR A 118 -11.82 8.74 8.56
CA THR A 118 -10.39 8.69 8.27
C THR A 118 -9.59 8.38 9.53
N GLN A 119 -8.50 7.62 9.38
CA GLN A 119 -7.61 7.26 10.48
C GLN A 119 -6.17 7.14 9.98
N PHE A 120 -5.20 7.20 10.89
CA PHE A 120 -3.82 6.83 10.55
C PHE A 120 -3.71 5.33 10.33
N MET A 121 -2.91 4.95 9.33
CA MET A 121 -2.67 3.56 9.00
C MET A 121 -1.77 2.93 10.08
N THR A 122 -2.24 1.86 10.72
CA THR A 122 -1.54 1.25 11.87
C THR A 122 -0.17 0.66 11.52
N ASN A 123 0.00 0.13 10.31
CA ASN A 123 1.25 -0.42 9.81
C ASN A 123 2.09 0.60 9.01
N CYS A 124 1.62 1.85 8.89
CA CYS A 124 2.33 2.95 8.26
C CYS A 124 1.86 4.27 8.88
N PRO A 125 2.39 4.65 10.07
CA PRO A 125 1.94 5.82 10.80
C PRO A 125 1.84 7.14 10.01
N PRO A 126 2.74 7.46 9.04
CA PRO A 126 2.63 8.70 8.28
C PRO A 126 1.54 8.69 7.21
N ALA A 127 0.87 7.56 6.95
CA ALA A 127 -0.19 7.44 5.97
C ALA A 127 -1.58 7.55 6.59
N VAL A 128 -2.52 8.14 5.86
CA VAL A 128 -3.94 8.21 6.23
C VAL A 128 -4.75 7.26 5.36
N THR A 129 -5.72 6.57 5.96
CA THR A 129 -6.60 5.60 5.29
C THR A 129 -8.04 5.71 5.80
N GLU A 130 -8.97 4.95 5.23
CA GLU A 130 -10.35 4.90 5.69
C GLU A 130 -10.47 4.26 7.08
N SER A 131 -11.38 4.77 7.91
CA SER A 131 -11.79 4.13 9.17
C SER A 131 -12.63 2.88 8.91
N THR A 132 -13.54 2.97 7.94
CA THR A 132 -14.55 1.95 7.61
C THR A 132 -14.76 1.89 6.10
N PRO A 133 -15.11 0.73 5.51
CA PRO A 133 -15.24 0.56 4.06
C PRO A 133 -16.58 1.09 3.48
N ARG A 134 -17.02 2.27 3.92
CA ARG A 134 -18.26 2.92 3.46
C ARG A 134 -18.06 3.64 2.14
N ARG A 135 -19.13 3.75 1.33
CA ARG A 135 -19.11 4.52 0.08
C ARG A 135 -19.03 6.02 0.39
N ARG A 136 -18.06 6.71 -0.21
CA ARG A 136 -17.84 8.14 -0.01
C ARG A 136 -17.54 8.82 -1.34
N THR A 137 -17.93 10.08 -1.42
CA THR A 137 -17.59 10.98 -2.53
C THR A 137 -16.58 12.05 -2.13
N ARG A 138 -16.30 12.21 -0.84
CA ARG A 138 -15.35 13.18 -0.32
C ARG A 138 -14.78 12.71 1.02
N ILE A 139 -13.49 12.93 1.23
CA ILE A 139 -12.85 12.96 2.55
C ILE A 139 -11.97 14.21 2.64
N GLN A 140 -11.63 14.63 3.86
CA GLN A 140 -10.73 15.76 4.08
C GLN A 140 -9.82 15.47 5.26
N VAL A 141 -8.57 15.93 5.14
CA VAL A 141 -7.59 15.93 6.22
C VAL A 141 -6.89 17.29 6.24
N PHE A 142 -6.26 17.62 7.36
CA PHE A 142 -5.26 18.68 7.37
C PHE A 142 -3.88 18.09 7.08
N TRP A 143 -3.04 18.85 6.39
CA TRP A 143 -1.63 18.56 6.18
C TRP A 143 -0.81 19.81 6.54
N THR A 144 0.08 19.67 7.51
CA THR A 144 1.00 20.73 7.93
C THR A 144 2.29 20.60 7.14
N ALA A 145 2.66 21.66 6.43
CA ALA A 145 3.85 21.66 5.59
C ALA A 145 5.14 21.52 6.42
N PRO A 146 6.15 20.80 5.89
CA PRO A 146 7.41 20.58 6.59
C PRO A 146 8.25 21.86 6.72
N PRO A 147 9.34 21.83 7.51
CA PRO A 147 10.27 22.95 7.64
C PRO A 147 10.92 23.35 6.30
N SER A 148 11.45 24.58 6.25
CA SER A 148 12.25 25.08 5.14
C SER A 148 13.43 24.16 4.82
N GLY A 149 13.74 24.00 3.52
CA GLY A 149 14.82 23.15 3.05
C GLY A 149 14.42 21.70 2.75
N THR A 150 13.17 21.31 3.02
CA THR A 150 12.67 19.96 2.70
C THR A 150 12.52 19.70 1.20
N GLY A 151 12.33 20.77 0.39
CA GLY A 151 12.16 20.67 -1.05
C GLY A 151 10.73 20.38 -1.49
N CYS A 152 10.55 19.93 -2.72
CA CYS A 152 9.24 19.64 -3.27
C CYS A 152 8.59 18.42 -2.59
N ILE A 153 7.29 18.50 -2.33
CA ILE A 153 6.50 17.42 -1.75
C ILE A 153 5.42 16.99 -2.75
N ILE A 154 5.18 15.69 -2.83
CA ILE A 154 4.12 15.10 -3.65
C ILE A 154 3.09 14.46 -2.73
N LEU A 155 1.86 14.95 -2.78
CA LEU A 155 0.70 14.30 -2.17
C LEU A 155 0.17 13.25 -3.15
N LYS A 156 -0.03 12.01 -2.68
CA LYS A 156 -0.51 10.87 -3.49
C LYS A 156 -1.58 10.08 -2.76
#